data_AF-A0A316Q027-F1
#
_entry.id   AF-A0A316Q027-F1
#
_cell.length_a   1.000
_cell.length_b   1.000
_cell.length_c   1.000
_cell.angle_alpha   90.00
_cell.angle_beta   90.00
_cell.angle_gamma   90.00
#
_symmetry.space_group_name_H-M   'P 1'
#
loop_
_entity.id
_entity.type
_entity.pdbx_description
1 polymer ?
#
loop_
_entity_poly.entity_id
_entity_poly.type
_entity_poly.pdbx_seq_one_letter_code
_entity_poly.pdbx_strand_id
1 'polypeptide(L)'
;MNEIFLLLPNITCLLKYFIKCYIKRNDEEKIFSLDKEFHSMLYHFCNNEYWYKLVNNVSPLFDRTTILSFRCNEKNRILHDHEELVKAIEQKNKKEAASISRLHMTRYTENIDMMKQSFPEYFK
;
A
#
# COMPACT_ATOMS: atom_id res chain seq x y z
N MET A 1 5.37 -21.55 4.18
CA MET A 1 6.33 -20.52 4.63
C MET A 1 7.60 -20.46 3.75
N ASN A 2 8.03 -21.55 3.09
CA ASN A 2 9.25 -21.54 2.26
C ASN A 2 9.09 -20.83 0.90
N GLU A 3 7.89 -20.78 0.32
CA GLU A 3 7.66 -20.15 -1.00
C GLU A 3 7.69 -18.61 -0.97
N ILE A 4 7.39 -18.00 0.19
CA ILE A 4 7.41 -16.53 0.37
C ILE A 4 8.80 -15.97 0.05
N PHE A 5 9.86 -16.69 0.39
CA PHE A 5 11.24 -16.23 0.20
C PHE A 5 11.68 -16.23 -1.27
N LEU A 6 11.07 -17.06 -2.12
CA LEU A 6 11.35 -17.06 -3.56
C LEU A 6 10.78 -15.82 -4.25
N LEU A 7 9.82 -15.15 -3.61
CA LEU A 7 9.10 -14.01 -4.16
C LEU A 7 9.49 -12.67 -3.50
N LEU A 8 10.21 -12.71 -2.37
CA LEU A 8 10.83 -11.54 -1.74
C LEU A 8 11.64 -10.66 -2.70
N PRO A 9 12.48 -11.20 -3.61
CA PRO A 9 13.20 -10.38 -4.57
C PRO A 9 12.27 -9.54 -5.46
N ASN A 10 11.09 -10.06 -5.80
CA ASN A 10 10.10 -9.36 -6.61
C ASN A 10 9.43 -8.22 -5.82
N ILE A 11 9.08 -8.44 -4.54
CA ILE A 11 8.51 -7.40 -3.68
C ILE A 11 9.50 -6.25 -3.49
N THR A 12 10.74 -6.60 -3.13
CA THR A 12 11.79 -5.64 -2.88
C THR A 12 12.12 -4.85 -4.15
N CYS A 13 12.02 -5.49 -5.32
CA CYS A 13 12.16 -4.82 -6.61
C CYS A 13 11.01 -3.83 -6.90
N LEU A 14 9.75 -4.28 -6.74
CA LEU A 14 8.55 -3.47 -6.92
C LEU A 14 8.60 -2.20 -6.09
N LEU A 15 8.95 -2.35 -4.81
CA LEU A 15 8.99 -1.26 -3.85
C LEU A 15 10.17 -0.30 -4.08
N LYS A 16 11.40 -0.83 -4.14
CA LYS A 16 12.62 0.02 -4.18
C LYS A 16 12.81 0.72 -5.51
N TYR A 17 12.49 0.06 -6.62
CA TYR A 17 12.80 0.59 -7.95
C TYR A 17 11.59 1.26 -8.59
N PHE A 18 10.41 0.65 -8.52
CA PHE A 18 9.26 1.17 -9.27
C PHE A 18 8.51 2.25 -8.49
N ILE A 19 7.92 1.95 -7.34
CA ILE A 19 7.09 2.92 -6.59
C ILE A 19 7.86 4.21 -6.29
N LYS A 20 9.10 4.08 -5.79
CA LYS A 20 9.97 5.23 -5.48
C LYS A 20 10.27 6.12 -6.70
N CYS A 21 10.43 5.54 -7.90
CA CYS A 21 10.66 6.31 -9.11
C CYS A 21 9.41 7.10 -9.54
N TYR A 22 8.22 6.49 -9.44
CA TYR A 22 6.98 7.15 -9.82
C TYR A 22 6.53 8.20 -8.81
N ILE A 23 6.87 8.05 -7.52
CA ILE A 23 6.73 9.12 -6.53
C ILE A 23 7.54 10.36 -6.93
N LYS A 24 8.81 10.20 -7.34
CA LYS A 24 9.63 11.33 -7.81
C LYS A 24 9.07 12.02 -9.07
N ARG A 25 8.40 11.26 -9.93
CA ARG A 25 7.75 11.76 -11.15
C ARG A 25 6.33 12.29 -10.90
N ASN A 26 5.82 12.16 -9.68
CA ASN A 26 4.45 12.50 -9.31
C ASN A 26 3.38 11.78 -10.16
N ASP A 27 3.67 10.56 -10.63
CA ASP A 27 2.79 9.77 -11.49
C ASP A 27 1.79 8.97 -10.63
N GLU A 28 0.63 9.58 -10.37
CA GLU A 28 -0.36 9.07 -9.42
C GLU A 28 -0.99 7.76 -9.85
N GLU A 29 -1.33 7.64 -11.13
CA GLU A 29 -1.94 6.42 -11.68
C GLU A 29 -0.97 5.25 -11.53
N LYS A 30 0.32 5.48 -11.82
CA LYS A 30 1.30 4.41 -11.69
C LYS A 30 1.59 4.06 -10.24
N ILE A 31 1.67 5.04 -9.34
CA ILE A 31 1.80 4.78 -7.89
C ILE A 31 0.62 3.95 -7.39
N PHE A 32 -0.60 4.30 -7.77
CA PHE A 32 -1.81 3.58 -7.39
C PHE A 32 -1.85 2.15 -7.93
N SER A 33 -1.49 1.95 -9.20
CA SER A 33 -1.40 0.62 -9.80
C SER A 33 -0.36 -0.26 -9.08
N LEU A 34 0.79 0.30 -8.73
CA LEU A 34 1.86 -0.44 -8.05
C LEU A 34 1.52 -0.72 -6.58
N ASP A 35 0.77 0.17 -5.92
CA ASP A 35 0.22 -0.05 -4.59
C ASP A 35 -0.73 -1.26 -4.58
N LYS A 36 -1.66 -1.36 -5.54
CA LYS A 36 -2.53 -2.53 -5.71
C LYS A 36 -1.75 -3.81 -5.98
N GLU A 37 -0.73 -3.74 -6.85
CA GLU A 37 0.13 -4.88 -7.17
C GLU A 37 0.89 -5.37 -5.92
N PHE A 38 1.43 -4.46 -5.12
CA PHE A 38 2.10 -4.78 -3.85
C PHE A 38 1.17 -5.54 -2.89
N HIS A 39 -0.05 -5.04 -2.67
CA HIS A 39 -1.04 -5.72 -1.83
C HIS A 39 -1.44 -7.09 -2.37
N SER A 40 -1.70 -7.19 -3.68
CA SER A 40 -2.01 -8.45 -4.37
C SER A 40 -0.93 -9.51 -4.14
N MET A 41 0.34 -9.12 -4.30
CA MET A 41 1.49 -9.98 -4.05
C MET A 41 1.49 -10.54 -2.63
N LEU A 42 1.26 -9.71 -1.61
CA LEU A 42 1.22 -10.14 -0.21
C LEU A 42 0.15 -11.22 0.05
N TYR A 43 -1.05 -11.08 -0.51
CA TYR A 43 -2.10 -12.09 -0.36
C TYR A 43 -1.75 -13.40 -1.06
N HIS A 44 -1.14 -13.31 -2.24
CA HIS A 44 -0.71 -14.48 -3.01
C HIS A 44 0.37 -15.27 -2.26
N PHE A 45 1.32 -14.60 -1.61
CA PHE A 45 2.37 -15.26 -0.82
C PHE A 45 1.85 -15.98 0.42
N CYS A 46 0.72 -15.51 0.96
CA CYS A 46 0.06 -16.18 2.07
C CYS A 46 -0.79 -17.38 1.61
N ASN A 47 -0.80 -17.70 0.31
CA ASN A 47 -1.68 -18.66 -0.34
C ASN A 47 -3.15 -18.45 0.07
N ASN A 48 -3.55 -17.18 0.18
CA ASN A 48 -4.81 -16.79 0.79
C ASN A 48 -5.73 -16.13 -0.24
N GLU A 49 -6.18 -16.96 -1.18
CA GLU A 49 -6.98 -16.53 -2.32
C GLU A 49 -8.35 -15.96 -1.90
N TYR A 50 -8.93 -16.46 -0.80
CA TYR A 50 -10.18 -15.95 -0.27
C TYR A 50 -10.07 -14.47 0.12
N TRP A 51 -9.06 -14.12 0.92
CA TRP A 51 -8.87 -12.74 1.36
C TRP A 51 -8.45 -11.83 0.21
N TYR A 52 -7.63 -12.34 -0.72
CA TYR A 52 -7.33 -11.62 -1.97
C TYR A 52 -8.63 -11.25 -2.72
N LYS A 53 -9.50 -12.23 -3.01
CA LYS A 53 -10.75 -11.99 -3.74
C LYS A 53 -11.66 -11.02 -3.00
N LEU A 54 -11.80 -11.19 -1.68
CA LEU A 54 -12.64 -10.31 -0.88
C LEU A 54 -12.13 -8.87 -0.93
N VAL A 55 -10.85 -8.64 -0.63
CA VAL A 55 -10.27 -7.29 -0.61
C VAL A 55 -10.27 -6.68 -2.01
N ASN A 56 -9.89 -7.44 -3.05
CA ASN A 56 -9.88 -6.95 -4.41
C ASN A 56 -11.27 -6.54 -4.90
N ASN A 57 -12.34 -7.24 -4.50
CA ASN A 57 -13.71 -6.87 -4.87
C ASN A 57 -14.23 -5.63 -4.14
N VAL A 58 -13.77 -5.37 -2.92
CA VAL A 58 -14.21 -4.22 -2.11
C VAL A 58 -13.34 -2.99 -2.36
N SER A 59 -12.06 -3.18 -2.70
CA SER A 59 -11.08 -2.10 -2.92
C SER A 59 -11.54 -0.98 -3.87
N PRO A 60 -12.30 -1.25 -4.97
CA PRO A 60 -12.74 -0.20 -5.89
C PRO A 60 -13.63 0.87 -5.23
N LEU A 61 -14.32 0.52 -4.14
CA LEU A 61 -15.11 1.48 -3.35
C LEU A 61 -14.23 2.54 -2.66
N PHE A 62 -12.95 2.26 -2.49
CA PHE A 62 -11.97 3.12 -1.82
C PHE A 62 -10.99 3.79 -2.79
N ASP A 63 -10.93 3.38 -4.07
CA ASP A 63 -9.98 3.87 -5.08
C ASP A 63 -9.90 5.40 -5.12
N ARG A 64 -11.06 6.07 -5.13
CA ARG A 64 -11.15 7.54 -5.18
C ARG A 64 -10.52 8.16 -3.93
N THR A 65 -10.77 7.59 -2.75
CA THR A 65 -10.21 8.06 -1.48
C THR A 65 -8.69 7.84 -1.44
N THR A 66 -8.20 6.72 -1.96
CA THR A 66 -6.76 6.44 -2.04
C THR A 66 -6.02 7.42 -2.97
N ILE A 67 -6.60 7.74 -4.12
CA ILE A 67 -6.00 8.73 -5.03
C ILE A 67 -5.99 10.13 -4.39
N LEU A 68 -7.07 10.51 -3.70
CA LEU A 68 -7.12 11.79 -2.98
C LEU A 68 -6.09 11.86 -1.85
N SER A 69 -5.89 10.78 -1.08
CA SER A 69 -4.90 10.76 0.00
C SER A 69 -3.48 10.95 -0.54
N PHE A 70 -3.15 10.36 -1.69
CA PHE A 70 -1.87 10.58 -2.36
C PHE A 70 -1.64 12.07 -2.67
N ARG A 71 -2.68 12.78 -3.11
CA ARG A 71 -2.60 14.23 -3.43
C ARG A 71 -2.42 15.10 -2.17
N CYS A 72 -2.79 14.61 -1.00
CA CYS A 72 -2.52 15.23 0.30
C CYS A 72 -1.10 14.97 0.84
N ASN A 73 -0.15 14.62 -0.03
CA ASN A 73 1.27 14.42 0.30
C ASN A 73 1.59 13.16 1.13
N GLU A 74 0.71 12.16 1.11
CA GLU A 74 0.90 10.90 1.87
C GLU A 74 1.79 9.87 1.19
N LYS A 75 2.14 10.06 -0.09
CA LYS A 75 2.90 9.10 -0.91
C LYS A 75 4.20 8.65 -0.23
N ASN A 76 4.89 9.57 0.46
CA ASN A 76 6.15 9.28 1.15
C ASN A 76 5.95 8.47 2.45
N ARG A 77 4.88 8.73 3.21
CA ARG A 77 4.56 7.97 4.43
C ARG A 77 4.15 6.54 4.07
N ILE A 78 3.35 6.40 3.01
CA ILE A 78 2.93 5.09 2.49
C ILE A 78 4.12 4.29 1.96
N LEU A 79 5.01 4.92 1.19
CA LEU A 79 6.25 4.27 0.76
C LEU A 79 7.09 3.80 1.96
N HIS A 80 7.22 4.63 3.00
CA HIS A 80 7.96 4.29 4.20
C HIS A 80 7.33 3.10 4.94
N ASP A 81 6.01 3.11 5.14
CA ASP A 81 5.29 2.01 5.79
C ASP A 81 5.50 0.69 5.01
N HIS A 82 5.49 0.73 3.67
CA HIS A 82 5.81 -0.44 2.84
C HIS A 82 7.28 -0.89 2.97
N GLU A 83 8.25 0.03 3.04
CA GLU A 83 9.67 -0.30 3.21
C GLU A 83 9.92 -1.01 4.55
N GLU A 84 9.31 -0.52 5.63
CA GLU A 84 9.40 -1.15 6.94
C GLU A 84 8.67 -2.50 6.97
N LEU A 85 7.52 -2.63 6.31
CA LEU A 85 6.79 -3.89 6.22
C LEU A 85 7.63 -4.98 5.53
N VAL A 86 8.26 -4.65 4.39
CA VAL A 86 9.13 -5.60 3.69
C VAL A 86 10.30 -6.01 4.56
N LYS A 87 10.97 -5.07 5.24
CA LYS A 87 12.06 -5.39 6.19
C LYS A 87 11.59 -6.33 7.29
N ALA A 88 10.42 -6.08 7.89
CA ALA A 88 9.88 -6.94 8.94
C ALA A 88 9.56 -8.35 8.43
N ILE A 89 9.06 -8.48 7.20
CA ILE A 89 8.81 -9.79 6.55
C ILE A 89 10.13 -10.52 6.28
N GLU A 90 11.14 -9.84 5.73
CA GLU A 90 12.48 -10.39 5.47
C GLU A 90 13.13 -10.91 6.77
N GLN A 91 12.95 -10.19 7.88
CA GLN A 91 13.42 -10.57 9.21
C GLN A 91 12.55 -11.60 9.91
N LYS A 92 11.45 -12.05 9.29
CA LYS A 92 10.44 -12.95 9.87
C LYS A 92 9.79 -12.42 11.16
N ASN A 93 9.83 -11.11 11.38
CA ASN A 93 9.28 -10.47 12.57
C ASN A 93 7.77 -10.22 12.40
N LYS A 94 6.98 -11.24 12.74
CA LYS A 94 5.51 -11.20 12.60
C LYS A 94 4.85 -10.09 13.42
N LYS A 95 5.37 -9.81 14.62
CA LYS A 95 4.80 -8.79 15.52
C LYS A 95 4.95 -7.41 14.91
N GLU A 96 6.14 -7.12 14.39
CA GLU A 96 6.46 -5.86 13.73
C GLU A 96 5.68 -5.69 12.43
N ALA A 97 5.67 -6.72 11.57
CA ALA A 97 4.89 -6.70 10.33
C ALA A 97 3.40 -6.40 10.59
N ALA A 98 2.80 -7.05 11.59
CA ALA A 98 1.41 -6.79 11.97
C ALA A 98 1.19 -5.38 12.55
N SER A 99 2.17 -4.82 13.26
CA SER A 99 2.12 -3.46 13.79
C SER A 99 2.12 -2.44 12.65
N ILE A 100 3.06 -2.58 11.71
CA ILE A 100 3.20 -1.71 10.55
C ILE A 100 1.97 -1.81 9.65
N SER A 101 1.45 -3.01 9.36
CA SER A 101 0.22 -3.14 8.57
C SER A 101 -0.98 -2.44 9.20
N ARG A 102 -1.12 -2.48 10.53
CA ARG A 102 -2.20 -1.75 11.22
C ARG A 102 -2.01 -0.24 11.09
N LEU A 103 -0.80 0.27 11.31
CA LEU A 103 -0.47 1.68 11.15
C LEU A 103 -0.73 2.16 9.71
N HIS A 104 -0.33 1.38 8.71
CA HIS A 104 -0.55 1.70 7.31
C HIS A 104 -2.04 1.88 6.99
N MET A 105 -2.90 1.04 7.57
CA MET A 105 -4.36 1.17 7.40
C MET A 105 -4.97 2.39 8.10
N THR A 106 -4.35 2.95 9.15
CA THR A 106 -4.87 4.16 9.81
C THR A 106 -4.62 5.43 9.02
N ARG A 107 -3.64 5.44 8.10
CA ARG A 107 -3.30 6.60 7.27
C ARG A 107 -4.51 7.13 6.50
N TYR A 108 -5.38 6.26 6.01
CA TYR A 108 -6.58 6.70 5.28
C TYR A 108 -7.53 7.52 6.16
N THR A 109 -7.74 7.11 7.40
CA THR A 109 -8.61 7.82 8.35
C THR A 109 -7.98 9.12 8.84
N GLU A 110 -6.67 9.12 9.10
CA GLU A 110 -5.92 10.32 9.54
C GLU A 110 -6.01 11.47 8.53
N ASN A 111 -6.17 11.18 7.24
CA ASN A 111 -6.18 12.17 6.18
C ASN A 111 -7.56 12.68 5.77
N ILE A 112 -8.65 12.16 6.36
CA ILE A 112 -10.02 12.54 5.95
C ILE A 112 -10.26 14.04 6.06
N ASP A 113 -9.84 14.67 7.16
CA ASP A 113 -10.06 16.09 7.36
C ASP A 113 -9.24 16.93 6.37
N MET A 114 -8.00 16.52 6.09
CA MET A 114 -7.16 17.17 5.09
C MET A 114 -7.73 17.02 3.68
N MET A 115 -8.29 15.85 3.33
CA MET A 115 -8.95 15.62 2.05
C MET A 115 -10.20 16.49 1.90
N LYS A 116 -11.03 16.60 2.94
CA LYS A 116 -12.21 17.48 2.95
C LYS A 116 -11.83 18.95 2.79
N GLN A 117 -10.73 19.38 3.41
CA GLN A 117 -10.24 20.75 3.30
C GLN A 117 -9.66 21.04 1.91
N SER A 118 -8.90 20.09 1.34
CA SER A 118 -8.17 20.28 0.08
C SER A 118 -9.04 20.04 -1.16
N PHE A 119 -10.06 19.19 -1.04
CA PHE A 119 -10.94 18.75 -2.14
C PHE A 119 -12.42 18.76 -1.74
N PRO A 120 -12.96 19.88 -1.23
CA PRO A 120 -14.33 19.95 -0.69
C PRO A 120 -15.40 19.54 -1.70
N GLU A 121 -15.15 19.74 -3.00
CA GLU A 121 -16.04 19.34 -4.09
C GLU A 121 -16.23 17.83 -4.22
N TYR A 122 -15.33 17.02 -3.66
CA TYR A 122 -15.42 15.56 -3.65
C TYR A 122 -16.29 15.01 -2.50
N PHE A 123 -16.64 15.83 -1.50
CA PHE A 123 -17.31 15.43 -0.25
C PHE A 123 -18.66 16.12 -0.01
N LYS A 124 -19.32 16.60 -1.07
CA LYS A 124 -20.66 17.20 -1.01
C LYS A 124 -21.75 16.20 -0.65
#